data_AF-A0A9D9GCN5-F1
#
_entry.id   AF-A0A9D9GCN5-F1
#
_cell.length_a   1.000
_cell.length_b   1.000
_cell.length_c   1.000
_cell.angle_alpha   90.00
_cell.angle_beta   90.00
_cell.angle_gamma   90.00
#
_symmetry.space_group_name_H-M   'P 1'
#
loop_
_entity.id
_entity.type
_entity.pdbx_description
1 polymer ?
#
loop_
_entity_poly.entity_id
_entity_poly.type
_entity_poly.pdbx_seq_one_letter_code
_entity_poly.pdbx_strand_id
1 'polypeptide(L)'
;VAPFAFVVYGKRVYNFPCHAYIRTVAGADIAEVREYIFDTIMEMAPNADPEKIEVKFFDNELEMVYQREDKLSTLVTLFSFLSIVISIIGVFGLVLFETQYRRREIGIRRVHGASVGEILSLFNRKYLYIVAICSAVAIPVSYYIIDSWMQQYVYRTPMSWWVYALAVGVILLITIVTVSLRSWSAANENPTESIMK
;
A
#
# COMPACT_ATOMS: atom_id res chain seq x y z
N VAL A 1 8.58 -32.06 -21.03
CA VAL A 1 7.63 -31.00 -21.44
C VAL A 1 7.77 -30.85 -22.94
N ALA A 2 6.70 -30.95 -23.72
CA ALA A 2 6.79 -30.76 -25.18
C ALA A 2 7.19 -29.31 -25.51
N PRO A 3 8.06 -29.07 -26.50
CA PRO A 3 8.38 -27.72 -26.93
C PRO A 3 7.11 -27.07 -27.51
N PHE A 4 6.76 -25.89 -27.01
CA PHE A 4 5.64 -25.10 -27.51
C PHE A 4 6.14 -23.70 -27.85
N ALA A 5 5.71 -23.18 -28.99
CA ALA A 5 5.97 -21.81 -29.42
C ALA A 5 4.64 -21.06 -29.48
N PHE A 6 4.59 -19.87 -28.85
CA PHE A 6 3.44 -18.98 -28.98
C PHE A 6 3.69 -17.99 -30.11
N VAL A 7 2.84 -18.04 -31.13
CA VAL A 7 2.87 -17.14 -32.28
C VAL A 7 1.70 -16.18 -32.15
N VAL A 8 2.00 -14.88 -31.97
CA VAL A 8 0.97 -13.85 -31.85
C VAL A 8 0.76 -13.21 -33.23
N TYR A 9 -0.39 -13.47 -33.84
CA TYR A 9 -0.78 -12.80 -35.08
C TYR A 9 -1.34 -11.40 -34.75
N GLY A 10 -0.84 -10.37 -35.44
CA GLY A 10 -1.33 -9.00 -35.30
C GLY A 10 -2.79 -8.84 -35.80
N LYS A 11 -3.41 -7.68 -35.53
CA LYS A 11 -4.81 -7.35 -35.89
C LYS A 11 -5.19 -7.48 -37.38
N ARG A 12 -4.23 -7.70 -38.29
CA ARG A 12 -4.46 -7.94 -39.72
C ARG A 12 -3.95 -9.32 -40.11
N VAL A 13 -4.80 -10.13 -40.74
CA VAL A 13 -4.60 -11.53 -41.15
C VAL A 13 -3.37 -11.75 -42.05
N TYR A 14 -2.84 -10.70 -42.67
CA TYR A 14 -1.69 -10.76 -43.59
C TYR A 14 -0.36 -10.23 -43.02
N ASN A 15 -0.28 -9.86 -41.73
CA ASN A 15 1.02 -9.57 -41.12
C ASN A 15 1.69 -10.88 -40.72
N PHE A 16 2.89 -11.12 -41.26
CA PHE A 16 3.84 -12.12 -40.77
C PHE A 16 3.93 -12.05 -39.23
N PRO A 17 4.13 -13.18 -38.53
CA PRO A 17 4.23 -13.18 -37.09
C PRO A 17 5.35 -12.23 -36.65
N CYS A 18 4.99 -11.09 -36.07
CA CYS A 18 5.99 -10.06 -35.74
C CYS A 18 6.84 -10.46 -34.54
N HIS A 19 6.36 -11.38 -33.68
CA HIS A 19 7.09 -11.88 -32.52
C HIS A 19 6.74 -13.35 -32.25
N ALA A 20 7.77 -14.17 -32.00
CA ALA A 20 7.63 -15.54 -31.54
C ALA A 20 8.30 -15.68 -30.17
N TYR A 21 7.58 -16.17 -29.17
CA TYR A 21 8.13 -16.41 -27.84
C TYR A 21 8.59 -17.87 -27.74
N ILE A 22 9.90 -18.06 -27.54
CA ILE A 22 10.53 -19.37 -27.42
C ILE A 22 10.94 -19.58 -25.96
N ARG A 23 10.41 -20.64 -25.35
CA ARG A 23 10.78 -21.02 -23.98
C ARG A 23 12.03 -21.89 -24.01
N THR A 24 13.10 -21.44 -23.38
CA THR A 24 14.35 -22.20 -23.23
C THR A 24 14.28 -23.17 -22.04
N VAL A 25 15.14 -24.19 -22.06
CA VAL A 25 15.33 -25.11 -20.93
C VAL A 25 16.04 -24.35 -19.80
N ALA A 26 15.68 -24.62 -18.55
CA ALA A 26 16.27 -23.95 -17.39
C ALA A 26 17.80 -24.13 -17.38
N GLY A 27 18.55 -23.02 -17.36
CA GLY A 27 20.02 -23.01 -17.32
C GLY A 27 20.73 -23.14 -18.66
N ALA A 28 20.02 -23.08 -19.79
CA ALA A 28 20.66 -23.04 -21.12
C ALA A 28 21.45 -21.74 -21.33
N ASP A 29 22.61 -21.82 -21.98
CA ASP A 29 23.37 -20.64 -22.39
C ASP A 29 22.58 -19.88 -23.46
N ILE A 30 22.14 -18.68 -23.10
CA ILE A 30 21.21 -17.91 -23.91
C ILE A 30 21.90 -17.31 -25.14
N ALA A 31 23.23 -17.13 -25.09
CA ALA A 31 23.99 -16.69 -26.26
C ALA A 31 24.05 -17.80 -27.33
N GLU A 32 24.28 -19.03 -26.90
CA GLU A 32 24.28 -20.23 -27.76
C GLU A 32 22.88 -20.48 -28.35
N VAL A 33 21.83 -20.34 -27.53
CA VAL A 33 20.45 -20.47 -28.01
C VAL A 33 20.09 -19.40 -29.04
N ARG A 34 20.55 -18.15 -28.85
CA ARG A 34 20.32 -17.07 -29.83
C ARG A 34 20.94 -17.40 -31.18
N GLU A 35 22.18 -17.89 -31.17
CA GLU A 35 22.93 -18.26 -32.37
C GLU A 35 22.27 -19.45 -33.07
N TYR A 36 21.89 -20.50 -32.31
CA TYR A 36 21.16 -21.65 -32.84
C TYR A 36 19.81 -21.27 -33.48
N ILE A 37 19.05 -20.36 -32.85
CA ILE A 37 17.78 -19.86 -33.41
C ILE A 37 18.03 -19.08 -34.70
N PHE A 38 19.06 -18.24 -34.72
CA PHE A 38 19.43 -17.46 -35.90
C PHE A 38 19.81 -18.36 -37.07
N ASP A 39 20.64 -19.38 -36.83
CA ASP A 39 21.07 -20.36 -37.83
C ASP A 39 19.88 -21.17 -38.36
N THR A 40 19.00 -21.64 -37.47
CA THR A 40 17.79 -22.38 -37.86
C THR A 40 16.87 -21.55 -38.75
N ILE A 41 16.70 -20.25 -38.45
CA ILE A 41 15.87 -19.35 -39.26
C ILE A 41 16.50 -19.14 -40.63
N MET A 42 17.83 -18.99 -40.70
CA MET A 42 18.56 -18.81 -41.96
C MET A 42 18.48 -20.07 -42.84
N GLU A 43 18.50 -21.26 -42.24
CA GLU A 43 18.34 -22.54 -42.94
C GLU A 43 16.92 -22.71 -43.51
N MET A 44 15.90 -22.34 -42.75
CA MET A 44 14.49 -22.48 -43.16
C MET A 44 14.03 -21.40 -44.15
N ALA A 45 14.63 -20.22 -44.13
CA ALA A 45 14.21 -19.06 -44.94
C ALA A 45 15.42 -18.32 -45.54
N PRO A 46 16.06 -18.87 -46.59
CA PRO A 46 17.27 -18.28 -47.20
C PRO A 46 17.05 -16.92 -47.88
N ASN A 47 15.80 -16.48 -48.06
CA ASN A 47 15.43 -15.17 -48.62
C ASN A 47 15.09 -14.13 -47.54
N ALA A 48 15.25 -14.45 -46.25
CA ALA A 48 14.98 -13.52 -45.16
C ALA A 48 16.14 -12.51 -45.02
N ASP A 49 15.81 -11.22 -44.88
CA ASP A 49 16.82 -10.19 -44.58
C ASP A 49 17.39 -10.43 -43.17
N PRO A 50 18.71 -10.67 -43.01
CA PRO A 50 19.33 -10.90 -41.71
C PRO A 50 19.12 -9.75 -40.73
N GLU A 51 19.03 -8.52 -41.25
CA GLU A 51 18.86 -7.28 -40.47
C GLU A 51 17.46 -7.15 -39.83
N LYS A 52 16.47 -7.93 -40.29
CA LYS A 52 15.10 -7.93 -39.76
C LYS A 52 14.85 -9.00 -38.70
N ILE A 53 15.83 -9.88 -38.45
CA ILE A 53 15.71 -10.95 -37.45
C ILE A 53 16.22 -10.40 -36.12
N GLU A 54 15.31 -9.91 -35.29
CA GLU A 54 15.64 -9.38 -33.98
C GLU A 54 15.30 -10.38 -32.87
N VAL A 55 16.32 -11.07 -32.35
CA VAL A 55 16.16 -11.96 -31.19
C VAL A 55 16.45 -11.18 -29.92
N LYS A 56 15.40 -10.77 -29.22
CA LYS A 56 15.47 -10.05 -27.95
C LYS A 56 15.24 -10.96 -26.75
N PHE A 57 15.95 -10.69 -25.67
CA PHE A 57 15.73 -11.33 -24.37
C PHE A 57 14.41 -10.81 -23.78
N PHE A 58 13.51 -11.73 -23.45
CA PHE A 58 12.29 -11.40 -22.73
C PHE A 58 12.60 -10.93 -21.30
N ASP A 59 13.70 -11.41 -20.72
CA ASP A 59 14.18 -11.04 -19.39
C ASP A 59 14.46 -9.52 -19.28
N ASN A 60 15.02 -8.90 -20.33
CA ASN A 60 15.28 -7.45 -20.33
C ASN A 60 13.98 -6.62 -20.32
N GLU A 61 12.92 -7.10 -20.97
CA GLU A 61 11.62 -6.42 -20.93
C GLU A 61 10.94 -6.61 -19.58
N LEU A 62 11.02 -7.81 -19.01
CA LEU A 62 10.54 -8.08 -17.65
C LEU A 62 11.28 -7.24 -16.62
N GLU A 63 12.59 -7.11 -16.72
CA GLU A 63 13.40 -6.32 -15.80
C GLU A 63 12.99 -4.83 -15.84
N MET A 64 12.72 -4.27 -17.02
CA MET A 64 12.18 -2.90 -17.13
C MET A 64 10.81 -2.75 -16.46
N VAL A 65 9.95 -3.77 -16.53
CA VAL A 65 8.64 -3.76 -15.87
C VAL A 65 8.83 -3.86 -14.35
N TYR A 66 9.65 -4.78 -13.85
CA TYR A 66 9.96 -4.93 -12.43
C TYR A 66 10.57 -3.66 -11.84
N GLN A 67 11.52 -3.01 -12.53
CA GLN A 67 12.10 -1.75 -12.07
C GLN A 67 11.07 -0.61 -11.97
N ARG A 68 10.02 -0.63 -12.82
CA ARG A 68 8.92 0.33 -12.71
C ARG A 68 8.02 0.00 -11.52
N GLU A 69 7.70 -1.26 -11.31
CA GLU A 69 6.91 -1.73 -10.16
C GLU A 69 7.61 -1.41 -8.82
N ASP A 70 8.91 -1.64 -8.72
CA ASP A 70 9.70 -1.31 -7.51
C ASP A 70 9.70 0.19 -7.20
N LYS A 71 9.83 1.03 -8.23
CA LYS A 71 9.74 2.49 -8.07
C LYS A 71 8.35 2.90 -7.61
N LEU A 72 7.30 2.32 -8.17
CA LEU A 72 5.92 2.59 -7.74
C LEU A 72 5.69 2.14 -6.30
N SER A 73 6.15 0.94 -5.92
CA SER A 73 6.09 0.44 -4.55
C SER A 73 6.79 1.37 -3.57
N THR A 74 7.98 1.86 -3.93
CA THR A 74 8.75 2.81 -3.13
C THR A 74 7.99 4.14 -2.95
N LEU A 75 7.42 4.69 -4.03
CA LEU A 75 6.63 5.92 -3.98
C LEU A 75 5.38 5.75 -3.10
N VAL A 76 4.64 4.65 -3.28
CA VAL A 76 3.45 4.34 -2.47
C VAL A 76 3.82 4.22 -0.99
N THR A 77 4.94 3.58 -0.67
CA THR A 77 5.44 3.45 0.71
C THR A 77 5.78 4.81 1.31
N LEU A 78 6.47 5.68 0.55
CA LEU A 78 6.82 7.03 0.98
C LEU A 78 5.56 7.89 1.23
N PHE A 79 4.61 7.88 0.30
CA PHE A 79 3.35 8.60 0.46
C PHE A 79 2.50 8.07 1.61
N SER A 80 2.50 6.76 1.83
CA SER A 80 1.81 6.15 2.96
C SER A 80 2.42 6.61 4.29
N PHE A 81 3.75 6.62 4.38
CA PHE A 81 4.46 7.11 5.56
C PHE A 81 4.15 8.60 5.82
N LEU A 82 4.22 9.44 4.78
CA LEU A 82 3.90 10.86 4.90
C LEU A 82 2.44 11.10 5.32
N SER A 83 1.51 10.33 4.75
CA SER A 83 0.09 10.38 5.12
C SER A 83 -0.11 10.08 6.60
N ILE A 84 0.56 9.06 7.15
CA ILE A 84 0.51 8.73 8.59
C ILE A 84 1.01 9.91 9.43
N VAL A 85 2.14 10.51 9.08
CA VAL A 85 2.69 11.67 9.82
C VAL A 85 1.71 12.84 9.83
N ILE A 86 1.15 13.18 8.66
CA ILE A 86 0.17 14.27 8.53
C ILE A 86 -1.10 13.96 9.34
N SER A 87 -1.60 12.73 9.30
CA SER A 87 -2.75 12.31 10.09
C SER A 87 -2.50 12.43 11.59
N ILE A 88 -1.32 12.04 12.09
CA ILE A 88 -0.97 12.18 13.51
C ILE A 88 -0.94 13.65 13.93
N ILE A 89 -0.37 14.54 13.09
CA ILE A 89 -0.35 15.98 13.35
C ILE A 89 -1.78 16.54 13.38
N GLY A 90 -2.64 16.12 12.45
CA GLY A 90 -4.05 16.55 12.40
C GLY A 90 -4.85 16.11 13.63
N VAL A 91 -4.74 14.83 14.03
CA VAL A 91 -5.37 14.31 15.25
C VAL A 91 -4.83 15.04 16.48
N PHE A 92 -3.52 15.27 16.54
CA PHE A 92 -2.90 16.01 17.63
C PHE A 92 -3.45 17.44 17.75
N GLY A 93 -3.58 18.16 16.63
CA GLY A 93 -4.18 19.50 16.60
C GLY A 93 -5.65 19.51 17.05
N LEU A 94 -6.43 18.52 16.62
CA LEU A 94 -7.83 18.35 17.05
C LEU A 94 -7.95 18.11 18.56
N VAL A 95 -7.14 17.20 19.10
CA VAL A 95 -7.14 16.89 20.54
C VAL A 95 -6.73 18.11 21.36
N LEU A 96 -5.73 18.87 20.92
CA LEU A 96 -5.32 20.12 21.59
C LEU A 96 -6.45 21.14 21.61
N PHE A 97 -7.12 21.36 20.48
CA PHE A 97 -8.22 22.32 20.41
C PHE A 97 -9.40 21.88 21.30
N GLU A 98 -9.74 20.58 21.27
CA GLU A 98 -10.84 20.04 22.08
C GLU A 98 -10.56 20.13 23.59
N THR A 99 -9.32 19.85 24.01
CA THR A 99 -8.92 19.95 25.42
C THR A 99 -8.94 21.38 25.93
N GLN A 100 -8.54 22.36 25.11
CA GLN A 100 -8.67 23.79 25.43
C GLN A 100 -10.15 24.20 25.57
N TYR A 101 -11.01 23.77 24.65
CA TYR A 101 -12.44 24.10 24.69
C TYR A 101 -13.15 23.50 25.91
N ARG A 102 -12.73 22.30 26.33
CA ARG A 102 -13.29 21.58 27.48
C ARG A 102 -12.55 21.84 28.80
N ARG A 103 -11.56 22.74 28.82
CA ARG A 103 -10.72 23.00 29.99
C ARG A 103 -11.54 23.41 31.22
N ARG A 104 -12.59 24.23 31.03
CA ARG A 104 -13.52 24.64 32.10
C ARG A 104 -14.33 23.47 32.68
N GLU A 105 -14.84 22.57 31.83
CA GLU A 105 -15.59 21.38 32.29
C GLU A 105 -14.69 20.41 33.08
N ILE A 106 -13.46 20.22 32.59
CA ILE A 106 -12.45 19.38 33.25
C ILE A 106 -12.07 19.97 34.61
N GLY A 107 -11.84 21.29 34.67
CA GLY A 107 -11.55 22.01 35.92
C GLY A 107 -12.67 21.88 36.97
N ILE A 108 -13.92 22.08 36.58
CA ILE A 108 -15.08 21.95 37.50
C ILE A 108 -15.19 20.51 38.03
N ARG A 109 -15.06 19.51 37.16
CA ARG A 109 -15.11 18.09 37.56
C ARG A 109 -13.95 17.72 38.49
N ARG A 110 -12.76 18.27 38.25
CA ARG A 110 -11.58 17.96 39.05
C ARG A 110 -11.63 18.59 40.44
N VAL A 111 -12.19 19.81 40.55
CA VAL A 111 -12.49 20.46 41.85
C VAL A 111 -13.59 19.70 42.61
N HIS A 112 -14.55 19.08 41.91
CA HIS A 112 -15.54 18.17 42.50
C HIS A 112 -15.00 16.79 42.89
N GLY A 113 -13.68 16.57 42.82
CA GLY A 113 -13.04 15.33 43.29
C GLY A 113 -12.97 14.20 42.26
N ALA A 114 -13.35 14.42 41.00
CA ALA A 114 -13.22 13.39 39.95
C ALA A 114 -11.75 12.96 39.81
N SER A 115 -11.50 11.66 39.73
CA SER A 115 -10.15 11.12 39.57
C SER A 115 -9.60 11.38 38.16
N VAL A 116 -8.27 11.41 38.01
CA VAL A 116 -7.60 11.53 36.70
C VAL A 116 -8.02 10.38 35.77
N GLY A 117 -8.22 9.18 36.33
CA GLY A 117 -8.67 7.99 35.59
C GLY A 117 -10.08 8.11 35.00
N GLU A 118 -11.03 8.72 35.72
CA GLU A 118 -12.40 8.93 35.22
C GLU A 118 -12.43 9.91 34.04
N ILE A 119 -11.60 10.95 34.08
CA ILE A 119 -11.44 11.90 32.99
C ILE A 119 -10.84 11.18 31.77
N LEU A 120 -9.76 10.40 31.97
CA LEU A 120 -9.15 9.61 30.90
C LEU A 120 -10.12 8.61 30.26
N SER A 121 -10.93 7.91 31.07
CA SER A 121 -11.91 6.93 30.59
C SER A 121 -12.99 7.57 29.71
N LEU A 122 -13.49 8.75 30.10
CA LEU A 122 -14.47 9.50 29.33
C LEU A 122 -13.93 9.87 27.93
N PHE A 123 -12.70 10.37 27.86
CA PHE A 123 -12.06 10.74 26.59
C PHE A 123 -11.77 9.50 25.74
N ASN A 124 -11.15 8.47 26.31
CA ASN A 124 -10.85 7.23 25.59
C ASN A 124 -12.12 6.60 25.00
N ARG A 125 -13.23 6.55 25.75
CA ARG A 125 -14.49 6.00 25.25
C ARG A 125 -15.04 6.77 24.04
N LYS A 126 -14.94 8.10 24.05
CA LYS A 126 -15.35 8.93 22.91
C LYS A 126 -14.49 8.64 21.68
N TYR A 127 -13.17 8.63 21.83
CA TYR A 127 -12.25 8.38 20.72
C TYR A 127 -12.34 6.95 20.18
N LEU A 128 -12.55 5.95 21.04
CA LEU A 128 -12.82 4.58 20.62
C LEU A 128 -14.07 4.48 19.73
N TYR A 129 -15.13 5.21 20.07
CA TYR A 129 -16.36 5.23 19.27
C TYR A 129 -16.12 5.86 17.89
N ILE A 130 -15.36 6.96 17.84
CA ILE A 130 -14.98 7.61 16.58
C ILE A 130 -14.15 6.65 15.72
N VAL A 131 -13.11 6.03 16.30
CA VAL A 131 -12.27 5.05 15.59
C VAL A 131 -13.10 3.88 15.07
N ALA A 132 -14.02 3.34 15.87
CA ALA A 132 -14.88 2.24 15.45
C ALA A 132 -15.75 2.59 14.24
N ILE A 133 -16.36 3.78 14.23
CA ILE A 133 -17.15 4.26 13.08
C ILE A 133 -16.27 4.44 11.85
N CYS A 134 -15.11 5.10 12.02
CA CYS A 134 -14.17 5.30 10.92
C CYS A 134 -13.68 3.96 10.34
N SER A 135 -13.33 2.99 11.18
CA SER A 135 -12.89 1.66 10.75
C SER A 135 -14.01 0.88 10.04
N ALA A 136 -15.26 0.99 10.51
CA ALA A 136 -16.40 0.34 9.87
C ALA A 136 -16.63 0.82 8.42
N VAL A 137 -16.28 2.08 8.12
CA VAL A 137 -16.35 2.63 6.75
C VAL A 137 -15.06 2.38 5.98
N ALA A 138 -13.89 2.48 6.61
CA ALA A 138 -12.60 2.35 5.95
C ALA A 138 -12.34 0.92 5.43
N ILE A 139 -12.71 -0.12 6.19
CA ILE A 139 -12.52 -1.52 5.79
C ILE A 139 -13.21 -1.85 4.46
N PRO A 140 -14.54 -1.63 4.27
CA PRO A 140 -15.19 -1.97 3.01
C PRO A 140 -14.68 -1.12 1.85
N VAL A 141 -14.45 0.18 2.07
CA VAL A 141 -13.90 1.06 1.02
C VAL A 141 -12.52 0.58 0.56
N SER A 142 -11.64 0.25 1.50
CA SER A 142 -10.31 -0.28 1.19
C SER A 142 -10.40 -1.62 0.45
N TYR A 143 -11.30 -2.52 0.89
CA TYR A 143 -11.53 -3.79 0.21
C TYR A 143 -11.95 -3.61 -1.25
N TYR A 144 -12.92 -2.74 -1.54
CA TYR A 144 -13.37 -2.47 -2.90
C TYR A 144 -12.27 -1.91 -3.81
N ILE A 145 -11.47 -0.98 -3.29
CA ILE A 145 -10.36 -0.38 -4.06
C ILE A 145 -9.31 -1.44 -4.38
N ILE A 146 -8.91 -2.22 -3.39
CA ILE A 146 -7.85 -3.23 -3.56
C ILE A 146 -8.34 -4.37 -4.45
N ASP A 147 -9.58 -4.82 -4.30
CA ASP A 147 -10.15 -5.85 -5.18
C ASP A 147 -10.16 -5.38 -6.64
N SER A 148 -10.63 -4.16 -6.89
CA SER A 148 -10.62 -3.56 -8.25
C SER A 148 -9.21 -3.44 -8.82
N TRP A 149 -8.22 -3.11 -7.99
CA TRP A 149 -6.82 -3.03 -8.40
C TRP A 149 -6.25 -4.42 -8.73
N MET A 150 -6.48 -5.40 -7.86
CA MET A 150 -5.99 -6.76 -8.05
C MET A 150 -6.64 -7.47 -9.25
N GLN A 151 -7.80 -7.01 -9.72
CA GLN A 151 -8.42 -7.54 -10.93
C GLN A 151 -7.57 -7.36 -12.19
N GLN A 152 -6.68 -6.35 -12.21
CA GLN A 152 -5.75 -6.10 -13.32
C GLN A 152 -4.60 -7.11 -13.38
N TYR A 153 -4.39 -7.91 -12.34
CA TYR A 153 -3.29 -8.85 -12.22
C TYR A 153 -3.78 -10.30 -12.33
N VAL A 154 -3.03 -11.11 -13.09
CA VAL A 154 -3.31 -12.55 -13.29
C VAL A 154 -2.96 -13.35 -12.04
N TYR A 155 -1.86 -13.00 -11.37
CA TYR A 155 -1.48 -13.56 -10.06
C TYR A 155 -2.00 -12.64 -8.96
N ARG A 156 -2.91 -13.15 -8.12
CA ARG A 156 -3.50 -12.43 -7.01
C ARG A 156 -3.13 -13.07 -5.68
N THR A 157 -2.57 -12.27 -4.77
CA THR A 157 -2.39 -12.65 -3.36
C THR A 157 -3.76 -12.73 -2.66
N PRO A 158 -4.07 -13.81 -1.92
CA PRO A 158 -5.32 -13.90 -1.19
C PRO A 158 -5.42 -12.80 -0.12
N MET A 159 -6.50 -12.03 -0.17
CA MET A 159 -6.72 -10.92 0.76
C MET A 159 -7.01 -11.45 2.17
N SER A 160 -6.04 -11.30 3.06
CA SER A 160 -6.14 -11.87 4.40
C SER A 160 -6.76 -10.88 5.38
N TRP A 161 -7.84 -11.29 6.06
CA TRP A 161 -8.57 -10.44 7.01
C TRP A 161 -7.69 -9.86 8.13
N TRP A 162 -6.63 -10.57 8.54
CA TRP A 162 -5.73 -10.14 9.61
C TRP A 162 -5.05 -8.80 9.32
N VAL A 163 -4.86 -8.43 8.04
CA VAL A 163 -4.23 -7.16 7.66
C VAL A 163 -5.09 -5.97 8.11
N TYR A 164 -6.42 -6.07 7.92
CA TYR A 164 -7.35 -5.06 8.39
C TYR A 164 -7.41 -5.00 9.91
N ALA A 165 -7.43 -6.16 10.57
CA ALA A 165 -7.42 -6.24 12.03
C ALA A 165 -6.14 -5.61 12.61
N LEU A 166 -4.98 -5.87 12.01
CA LEU A 166 -3.70 -5.29 12.41
C LEU A 166 -3.69 -3.77 12.20
N ALA A 167 -4.17 -3.29 11.04
CA ALA A 167 -4.26 -1.86 10.76
C ALA A 167 -5.15 -1.12 11.77
N VAL A 168 -6.35 -1.66 12.05
CA VAL A 168 -7.24 -1.10 13.08
C VAL A 168 -6.58 -1.17 14.45
N GLY A 169 -5.92 -2.27 14.81
CA GLY A 169 -5.21 -2.43 16.07
C GLY A 169 -4.11 -1.38 16.27
N VAL A 170 -3.31 -1.11 15.23
CA VAL A 170 -2.26 -0.07 15.26
C VAL A 170 -2.87 1.32 15.45
N ILE A 171 -3.92 1.66 14.70
CA ILE A 171 -4.60 2.97 14.82
C ILE A 171 -5.21 3.14 16.22
N LEU A 172 -5.82 2.09 16.75
CA LEU A 172 -6.44 2.09 18.06
C LEU A 172 -5.38 2.24 19.16
N LEU A 173 -4.22 1.56 19.03
CA LEU A 173 -3.08 1.72 19.92
C LEU A 173 -2.54 3.15 19.90
N ILE A 174 -2.31 3.73 18.72
CA ILE A 174 -1.84 5.11 18.57
C ILE A 174 -2.83 6.09 19.21
N THR A 175 -4.14 5.87 19.01
CA THR A 175 -5.19 6.73 19.55
C THR A 175 -5.21 6.68 21.08
N ILE A 176 -5.20 5.48 21.67
CA ILE A 176 -5.17 5.31 23.13
C ILE A 176 -3.91 5.95 23.72
N VAL A 177 -2.74 5.70 23.13
CA VAL A 177 -1.48 6.28 23.61
C VAL A 177 -1.54 7.80 23.55
N THR A 178 -1.96 8.37 22.42
CA THR A 178 -2.03 9.83 22.21
C THR A 178 -3.01 10.48 23.18
N VAL A 179 -4.23 9.94 23.29
CA VAL A 179 -5.26 10.47 24.19
C VAL A 179 -4.83 10.34 25.64
N SER A 180 -4.27 9.21 26.05
CA SER A 180 -3.83 8.99 27.42
C SER A 180 -2.70 9.94 27.83
N LEU A 181 -1.70 10.13 26.98
CA LEU A 181 -0.61 11.09 27.23
C LEU A 181 -1.13 12.53 27.34
N ARG A 182 -2.08 12.93 26.49
CA ARG A 182 -2.63 14.30 26.47
C ARG A 182 -3.57 14.56 27.63
N SER A 183 -4.48 13.64 27.92
CA SER A 183 -5.38 13.73 29.06
C SER A 183 -4.62 13.69 30.38
N TRP A 184 -3.53 12.92 30.48
CA TRP A 184 -2.67 12.92 31.65
C TRP A 184 -1.97 14.28 31.84
N SER A 185 -1.38 14.83 30.77
CA SER A 185 -0.79 16.18 30.81
C SER A 185 -1.82 17.25 31.21
N ALA A 186 -3.04 17.20 30.67
CA ALA A 186 -4.10 18.16 30.98
C ALA A 186 -4.65 18.02 32.41
N ALA A 187 -4.68 16.80 32.95
CA ALA A 187 -5.16 16.53 34.31
C ALA A 187 -4.12 16.85 35.40
N ASN A 188 -2.84 16.93 35.03
CA ASN A 188 -1.74 17.26 35.93
C ASN A 188 -1.33 18.75 35.87
N GLU A 189 -1.89 19.51 34.91
CA GLU A 189 -1.78 20.98 34.92
C GLU A 189 -2.53 21.55 36.13
N ASN A 190 -1.87 22.44 36.87
CA ASN A 190 -2.43 23.04 38.07
C ASN A 190 -3.73 23.82 37.73
N PRO A 191 -4.86 23.51 38.40
CA PRO A 191 -6.16 24.10 38.08
C PRO A 191 -6.23 25.61 38.29
N THR A 192 -5.30 26.19 39.07
CA THR A 192 -5.22 27.63 39.33
C THR A 192 -4.82 28.46 38.10
N GLU A 193 -4.04 27.92 37.15
CA GLU A 193 -3.77 28.62 35.88
C GLU A 193 -4.94 28.51 34.88
N SER A 194 -5.75 27.46 34.97
CA SER A 194 -6.84 27.20 34.02
C SER A 194 -8.05 28.11 34.17
N ILE A 195 -8.18 28.81 35.31
CA ILE A 195 -9.29 29.71 35.62
C ILE A 195 -8.95 31.18 35.30
N MET A 196 -7.66 31.51 35.15
CA MET A 196 -7.18 32.90 35.01
C MET A 196 -6.83 33.31 33.57
N LYS A 197 -6.83 32.38 32.61
CA LYS A 197 -6.74 32.63 31.15
C LYS A 197 -8.06 32.27 30.48
#